data_AF-A0A0B0H9Z4-F1
#
_entry.id   AF-A0A0B0H9Z4-F1
#
_cell.length_a   1.000
_cell.length_b   1.000
_cell.length_c   1.000
_cell.angle_alpha   90.00
_cell.angle_beta   90.00
_cell.angle_gamma   90.00
#
_symmetry.space_group_name_H-M   'P 1'
#
loop_
_entity.id
_entity.type
_entity.pdbx_description
1 polymer ?
#
loop_
_entity_poly.entity_id
_entity_poly.type
_entity_poly.pdbx_seq_one_letter_code
_entity_poly.pdbx_strand_id
1 'polypeptide(L)'
;MTSEQAEELFELRAAGRDIVEAIKDTKHLQKNLSNYLNADNAEVRQEYDAIRCQVARVMRQLDDVRKEGEDSAAILSIDTLKLEIKESDNQFDHNLDGLVRKQLITPQMATSLMNDGSYAYDVSKHLIKMGEILFSTGSMAIREAERSLALDDEEMALLMEDDINNQAGANR
;
A
#
# COMPACT_ATOMS: atom_id res chain seq x y z
N MET A 1 33.59 -4.84 -11.05
CA MET A 1 32.14 -4.94 -10.83
C MET A 1 31.66 -6.07 -11.70
N THR A 2 31.16 -7.16 -11.11
CA THR A 2 30.54 -8.26 -11.85
C THR A 2 29.15 -7.85 -12.34
N SER A 3 28.55 -8.61 -13.26
CA SER A 3 27.17 -8.36 -13.70
C SER A 3 26.20 -8.38 -12.51
N GLU A 4 26.36 -9.36 -11.62
CA GLU A 4 25.59 -9.52 -10.39
C GLU A 4 25.72 -8.30 -9.46
N GLN A 5 26.94 -7.80 -9.23
CA GLN A 5 27.16 -6.59 -8.43
C GLN A 5 26.55 -5.33 -9.06
N ALA A 6 26.46 -5.28 -10.40
CA ALA A 6 25.85 -4.15 -11.09
C ALA A 6 24.32 -4.19 -10.99
N GLU A 7 23.72 -5.37 -11.05
CA GLU A 7 22.29 -5.60 -10.88
C GLU A 7 21.85 -5.32 -9.44
N GLU A 8 22.55 -5.85 -8.44
CA GLU A 8 22.31 -5.56 -7.03
C GLU A 8 22.37 -4.05 -6.73
N LEU A 9 23.38 -3.34 -7.28
CA LEU A 9 23.49 -1.89 -7.14
C LEU A 9 22.31 -1.14 -7.81
N PHE A 10 21.80 -1.66 -8.93
CA PHE A 10 20.64 -1.06 -9.61
C PHE A 10 19.37 -1.21 -8.76
N GLU A 11 19.15 -2.38 -8.18
CA GLU A 11 18.01 -2.66 -7.30
C GLU A 11 18.05 -1.82 -6.03
N LEU A 12 19.21 -1.75 -5.35
CA LEU A 12 19.38 -0.92 -4.17
C LEU A 12 19.12 0.57 -4.46
N ARG A 13 19.49 1.05 -5.65
CA ARG A 13 19.16 2.42 -6.09
C ARG A 13 17.67 2.60 -6.35
N ALA A 14 16.98 1.59 -6.86
CA ALA A 14 15.52 1.63 -7.03
C ALA A 14 14.82 1.73 -5.66
N ALA A 15 15.17 0.84 -4.72
CA ALA A 15 14.67 0.90 -3.35
C ALA A 15 14.93 2.27 -2.69
N GLY A 16 16.13 2.83 -2.89
CA GLY A 16 16.45 4.18 -2.40
C GLY A 16 15.55 5.28 -2.97
N ARG A 17 15.11 5.18 -4.23
CA ARG A 17 14.15 6.13 -4.81
C ARG A 17 12.76 5.94 -4.22
N ASP A 18 12.31 4.70 -4.06
CA ASP A 18 11.00 4.40 -3.46
C ASP A 18 10.91 4.97 -2.03
N ILE A 19 11.98 4.86 -1.23
CA ILE A 19 12.03 5.49 0.10
C ILE A 19 11.85 7.01 0.01
N VAL A 20 12.50 7.67 -0.95
CA VAL A 20 12.42 9.13 -1.11
C VAL A 20 11.02 9.56 -1.52
N GLU A 21 10.37 8.84 -2.45
CA GLU A 21 8.98 9.12 -2.83
C GLU A 21 8.02 8.88 -1.67
N ALA A 22 8.14 7.78 -0.92
CA ALA A 22 7.34 7.53 0.27
C ALA A 22 7.46 8.67 1.32
N ILE A 23 8.67 9.20 1.54
CA ILE A 23 8.88 10.34 2.45
C ILE A 23 8.20 11.60 1.93
N LYS A 24 8.27 11.85 0.62
CA LYS A 24 7.66 13.02 -0.02
C LYS A 24 6.13 12.96 0.05
N ASP A 25 5.54 11.82 -0.24
CA ASP A 25 4.08 11.65 -0.16
C ASP A 25 3.59 11.72 1.29
N THR A 26 4.35 11.15 2.23
CA THR A 26 4.08 11.31 3.66
C THR A 26 4.06 12.79 4.08
N LYS A 27 4.99 13.60 3.56
CA LYS A 27 5.02 15.05 3.83
C LYS A 27 3.76 15.74 3.28
N HIS A 28 3.29 15.35 2.09
CA HIS A 28 2.05 15.90 1.53
C HIS A 28 0.83 15.52 2.38
N LEU A 29 0.71 14.24 2.75
CA LEU A 29 -0.34 13.72 3.61
C LEU A 29 -0.35 14.39 5.00
N GLN A 30 0.81 14.53 5.64
CA GLN A 30 0.96 15.08 6.98
C GLN A 30 0.29 16.46 7.13
N LYS A 31 0.39 17.31 6.10
CA LYS A 31 -0.15 18.67 6.11
C LYS A 31 -1.65 18.70 6.41
N ASN A 32 -2.42 17.80 5.79
CA ASN A 32 -3.85 17.74 5.98
C ASN A 32 -4.23 16.87 7.17
N LEU A 33 -3.48 15.79 7.40
CA LEU A 33 -3.63 14.93 8.56
C LEU A 33 -3.62 15.72 9.87
N SER A 34 -2.66 16.63 10.06
CA SER A 34 -2.56 17.44 11.27
C SER A 34 -3.75 18.36 11.49
N ASN A 35 -4.41 18.79 10.41
CA ASN A 35 -5.55 19.70 10.47
C ASN A 35 -6.84 18.91 10.74
N TYR A 36 -7.06 17.84 10.00
CA TYR A 36 -8.34 17.14 9.99
C TYR A 36 -8.51 16.13 11.12
N LEU A 37 -7.43 15.62 11.72
CA LEU A 37 -7.53 14.76 12.91
C LEU A 37 -8.23 15.43 14.10
N ASN A 38 -8.22 16.77 14.16
CA ASN A 38 -8.86 17.56 15.20
C ASN A 38 -10.03 18.40 14.67
N ALA A 39 -10.48 18.17 13.43
CA ALA A 39 -11.61 18.91 12.85
C ALA A 39 -12.91 18.57 13.57
N ASP A 40 -13.88 19.49 13.62
CA ASP A 40 -15.16 19.26 14.31
C ASP A 40 -16.01 18.13 13.67
N ASN A 41 -15.87 17.96 12.35
CA ASN A 41 -16.60 16.94 11.60
C ASN A 41 -16.07 15.53 11.93
N ALA A 42 -16.90 14.70 12.56
CA ALA A 42 -16.54 13.35 12.99
C ALA A 42 -16.26 12.39 11.84
N GLU A 43 -16.99 12.52 10.74
CA GLU A 43 -16.86 11.65 9.56
C GLU A 43 -15.49 11.87 8.91
N VAL A 44 -15.08 13.13 8.73
CA VAL A 44 -13.75 13.45 8.20
C VAL A 44 -12.64 12.95 9.13
N ARG A 45 -12.78 13.13 10.45
CA ARG A 45 -11.80 12.59 11.41
C ARG A 45 -11.63 11.09 11.26
N GLN A 46 -12.74 10.36 11.09
CA GLN A 46 -12.73 8.91 10.95
C GLN A 46 -12.01 8.48 9.67
N GLU A 47 -12.25 9.14 8.54
CA GLU A 47 -11.53 8.84 7.29
C GLU A 47 -10.02 9.11 7.39
N TYR A 48 -9.60 10.21 8.03
CA TYR A 48 -8.18 10.46 8.27
C TYR A 48 -7.54 9.49 9.27
N ASP A 49 -8.30 8.99 10.25
CA ASP A 49 -7.80 7.94 11.15
C ASP A 49 -7.63 6.61 10.40
N ALA A 50 -8.57 6.27 9.51
CA ALA A 50 -8.46 5.10 8.64
C ALA A 50 -7.21 5.16 7.75
N ILE A 51 -6.96 6.32 7.11
CA ILE A 51 -5.73 6.55 6.33
C ILE A 51 -4.46 6.29 7.17
N ARG A 52 -4.42 6.76 8.42
CA ARG A 52 -3.25 6.53 9.31
C ARG A 52 -3.09 5.06 9.66
N CYS A 53 -4.20 4.40 9.98
CA CYS A 53 -4.21 2.99 10.30
C CYS A 53 -3.71 2.14 9.12
N GLN A 54 -4.10 2.47 7.89
CA GLN A 54 -3.60 1.79 6.68
C GLN A 54 -2.08 1.90 6.56
N VAL A 55 -1.51 3.11 6.60
CA VAL A 55 -0.05 3.30 6.51
C VAL A 55 0.67 2.59 7.66
N ALA A 56 0.15 2.67 8.88
CA ALA A 56 0.73 2.00 10.04
C ALA A 56 0.67 0.47 9.93
N ARG A 57 -0.39 -0.07 9.31
CA ARG A 57 -0.55 -1.51 9.06
C ARG A 57 0.51 -2.00 8.08
N VAL A 58 0.71 -1.29 6.97
CA VAL A 58 1.76 -1.60 5.97
C VAL A 58 3.14 -1.58 6.61
N MET A 59 3.46 -0.55 7.40
CA MET A 59 4.75 -0.49 8.11
C MET A 59 4.94 -1.66 9.08
N ARG A 60 3.89 -2.11 9.75
CA ARG A 60 3.94 -3.24 10.68
C ARG A 60 4.16 -4.56 9.94
N GLN A 61 3.40 -4.82 8.88
CA GLN A 61 3.56 -6.03 8.08
C GLN A 61 4.94 -6.09 7.43
N LEU A 62 5.48 -4.97 6.96
CA LEU A 62 6.85 -4.92 6.46
C LEU A 62 7.90 -5.20 7.54
N ASP A 63 7.68 -4.75 8.78
CA ASP A 63 8.54 -5.09 9.91
C ASP A 63 8.46 -6.56 10.30
N ASP A 64 7.28 -7.19 10.17
CA ASP A 64 7.08 -8.61 10.38
C ASP A 64 7.80 -9.43 9.29
N VAL A 65 7.63 -9.08 8.02
CA VAL A 65 8.37 -9.68 6.88
C VAL A 65 9.89 -9.56 7.10
N ARG A 66 10.37 -8.39 7.53
CA ARG A 66 11.80 -8.19 7.84
C ARG A 66 12.31 -9.11 8.95
N LYS A 67 11.48 -9.47 9.93
CA LYS A 67 11.86 -10.34 11.05
C LYS A 67 11.81 -11.83 10.71
N GLU A 68 10.93 -12.22 9.78
CA GLU A 68 10.76 -13.62 9.37
C GLU A 68 11.99 -14.17 8.60
N GLY A 69 12.78 -13.31 7.94
CA GLY A 69 14.09 -13.68 7.39
C GLY A 69 14.03 -14.48 6.07
N GLU A 70 15.03 -15.35 5.81
CA GLU A 70 15.25 -16.17 4.60
C GLU A 70 14.16 -17.23 4.30
N ASP A 71 12.98 -17.11 4.90
CA ASP A 71 11.88 -18.00 4.60
C ASP A 71 11.13 -17.50 3.36
N SER A 72 10.99 -18.37 2.36
CA SER A 72 10.25 -18.15 1.10
C SER A 72 8.80 -17.65 1.29
N ALA A 73 8.27 -17.71 2.52
CA ALA A 73 7.00 -17.12 2.92
C ALA A 73 6.96 -15.58 2.81
N ALA A 74 8.11 -14.90 2.82
CA ALA A 74 8.20 -13.44 2.79
C ALA A 74 7.53 -12.80 1.55
N ILE A 75 7.61 -13.45 0.38
CA ILE A 75 7.01 -12.92 -0.86
C ILE A 75 5.50 -13.10 -0.91
N LEU A 76 5.01 -14.25 -0.47
CA LEU A 76 3.57 -14.48 -0.34
C LEU A 76 2.95 -13.46 0.64
N SER A 77 3.68 -13.13 1.72
CA SER A 77 3.29 -12.06 2.64
C SER A 77 3.25 -10.68 1.98
N ILE A 78 4.19 -10.38 1.08
CA ILE A 78 4.22 -9.12 0.33
C ILE A 78 3.09 -9.04 -0.70
N ASP A 79 2.81 -10.10 -1.45
CA ASP A 79 1.72 -10.09 -2.44
C ASP A 79 0.36 -9.97 -1.76
N THR A 80 0.18 -10.64 -0.63
CA THR A 80 -0.99 -10.45 0.23
C THR A 80 -1.12 -8.98 0.64
N LEU A 81 -0.01 -8.33 1.03
CA LEU A 81 0.00 -6.93 1.40
C LEU A 81 -0.40 -6.00 0.24
N LYS A 82 0.03 -6.30 -1.00
CA LYS A 82 -0.37 -5.53 -2.19
C LYS A 82 -1.88 -5.63 -2.45
N LEU A 83 -2.46 -6.82 -2.32
CA LEU A 83 -3.90 -7.02 -2.48
C LEU A 83 -4.67 -6.24 -1.40
N GLU A 84 -4.24 -6.32 -0.15
CA GLU A 84 -4.88 -5.63 0.97
C GLU A 84 -4.88 -4.10 0.80
N ILE A 85 -3.78 -3.49 0.34
CA ILE A 85 -3.76 -2.03 0.13
C ILE A 85 -4.68 -1.60 -1.00
N LYS A 86 -4.87 -2.44 -2.02
CA LYS A 86 -5.71 -2.14 -3.18
C LYS A 86 -7.19 -2.34 -2.85
N GLU A 87 -7.52 -3.35 -2.05
CA GLU A 87 -8.86 -3.51 -1.47
C GLU A 87 -9.20 -2.33 -0.54
N SER A 88 -8.26 -1.92 0.31
CA SER A 88 -8.43 -0.75 1.19
C SER A 88 -8.68 0.54 0.41
N ASP A 89 -7.99 0.75 -0.71
CA ASP A 89 -8.17 1.90 -1.60
C ASP A 89 -9.57 1.91 -2.24
N ASN A 90 -10.02 0.77 -2.76
CA ASN A 90 -11.37 0.62 -3.30
C ASN A 90 -12.47 0.87 -2.24
N GLN A 91 -12.26 0.35 -1.02
CA GLN A 91 -13.19 0.55 0.09
C GLN A 91 -13.23 2.02 0.53
N PHE A 92 -12.07 2.70 0.52
CA PHE A 92 -11.98 4.13 0.81
C PHE A 92 -12.79 4.95 -0.20
N ASP A 93 -12.62 4.69 -1.50
CA ASP A 93 -13.38 5.35 -2.56
C ASP A 93 -14.90 5.14 -2.40
N HIS A 94 -15.31 3.91 -2.06
CA HIS A 94 -16.72 3.59 -1.82
C HIS A 94 -17.29 4.37 -0.63
N ASN A 95 -16.55 4.41 0.49
CA ASN A 95 -16.96 5.16 1.68
C ASN A 95 -17.08 6.65 1.38
N LEU A 96 -16.08 7.20 0.66
CA LEU A 96 -16.03 8.60 0.30
C LEU A 96 -17.22 9.02 -0.57
N ASP A 97 -17.60 8.23 -1.58
CA ASP A 97 -18.81 8.47 -2.39
C ASP A 97 -20.07 8.49 -1.51
N GLY A 98 -20.15 7.56 -0.54
CA GLY A 98 -21.22 7.53 0.45
C GLY A 98 -21.34 8.81 1.28
N LEU A 99 -20.21 9.34 1.76
CA LEU A 99 -20.15 10.59 2.53
C LEU A 99 -20.55 11.80 1.69
N VAL A 100 -20.10 11.86 0.43
CA VAL A 100 -20.44 12.94 -0.51
C VAL A 100 -21.93 12.93 -0.82
N ARG A 101 -22.51 11.77 -1.16
CA ARG A 101 -23.94 11.66 -1.50
C ARG A 101 -24.85 12.04 -0.35
N LYS A 102 -24.47 11.69 0.88
CA LYS A 102 -25.20 12.01 2.11
C LYS A 102 -24.97 13.44 2.61
N GLN A 103 -24.12 14.22 1.93
CA GLN A 103 -23.71 15.58 2.32
C GLN A 103 -23.12 15.66 3.73
N LEU A 104 -22.43 14.60 4.15
CA LEU A 104 -21.80 14.52 5.47
C LEU A 104 -20.44 15.23 5.51
N ILE A 105 -19.84 15.47 4.34
CA ILE A 105 -18.59 16.19 4.16
C ILE A 105 -18.76 17.27 3.09
N THR A 106 -17.96 18.34 3.17
CA THR A 106 -17.99 19.40 2.16
C THR A 106 -17.23 18.96 0.89
N PRO A 107 -17.49 19.58 -0.28
CA PRO A 107 -16.71 19.33 -1.48
C PRO A 107 -15.20 19.52 -1.27
N GLN A 108 -14.80 20.50 -0.47
CA GLN A 108 -13.38 20.75 -0.14
C GLN A 108 -12.78 19.64 0.73
N MET A 109 -13.54 19.12 1.69
CA MET A 109 -13.12 17.95 2.48
C MET A 109 -13.00 16.70 1.61
N ALA A 110 -13.96 16.48 0.70
CA ALA A 110 -13.91 15.37 -0.24
C ALA A 110 -12.66 15.41 -1.13
N THR A 111 -12.36 16.55 -1.76
CA THR A 111 -11.12 16.69 -2.55
C THR A 111 -9.85 16.52 -1.70
N SER A 112 -9.87 16.97 -0.45
CA SER A 112 -8.73 16.76 0.46
C SER A 112 -8.52 15.26 0.72
N LEU A 113 -9.61 14.55 1.07
CA LEU A 113 -9.62 13.11 1.30
C LEU A 113 -9.18 12.32 0.06
N MET A 114 -9.66 12.64 -1.15
CA MET A 114 -9.22 11.98 -2.39
C MET A 114 -7.70 12.08 -2.58
N ASN A 115 -7.13 13.29 -2.39
CA ASN A 115 -5.69 13.49 -2.54
C ASN A 115 -4.91 12.76 -1.45
N ASP A 116 -5.39 12.81 -0.21
CA ASP A 116 -4.70 12.20 0.93
C ASP A 116 -4.80 10.68 0.93
N GLY A 117 -5.90 10.12 0.44
CA GLY A 117 -6.04 8.69 0.13
C GLY A 117 -5.03 8.25 -0.92
N SER A 118 -4.91 8.98 -2.03
CA SER A 118 -3.89 8.72 -3.06
C SER A 118 -2.47 8.78 -2.49
N TYR A 119 -2.14 9.78 -1.66
CA TYR A 119 -0.83 9.83 -1.01
C TYR A 119 -0.61 8.64 -0.09
N ALA A 120 -1.62 8.19 0.66
CA ALA A 120 -1.49 7.02 1.54
C ALA A 120 -1.28 5.72 0.75
N TYR A 121 -1.99 5.56 -0.37
CA TYR A 121 -1.79 4.45 -1.30
C TYR A 121 -0.36 4.47 -1.89
N ASP A 122 0.10 5.63 -2.38
CA ASP A 122 1.45 5.77 -2.95
C ASP A 122 2.55 5.53 -1.92
N VAL A 123 2.42 6.06 -0.70
CA VAL A 123 3.31 5.74 0.43
C VAL A 123 3.37 4.22 0.64
N SER A 124 2.22 3.57 0.72
CA SER A 124 2.14 2.13 0.95
C SER A 124 2.81 1.34 -0.17
N LYS A 125 2.53 1.69 -1.42
CA LYS A 125 3.11 1.07 -2.62
C LYS A 125 4.63 1.22 -2.66
N HIS A 126 5.16 2.41 -2.37
CA HIS A 126 6.60 2.65 -2.34
C HIS A 126 7.29 1.90 -1.21
N LEU A 127 6.67 1.83 -0.02
CA LEU A 127 7.20 1.04 1.10
C LEU A 127 7.25 -0.46 0.76
N ILE A 128 6.22 -0.99 0.11
CA ILE A 128 6.18 -2.39 -0.32
C ILE A 128 7.29 -2.70 -1.32
N LYS A 129 7.43 -1.88 -2.37
CA LYS A 129 8.50 -2.04 -3.38
C LYS A 129 9.90 -2.01 -2.78
N MET A 130 10.12 -1.12 -1.82
CA MET A 130 11.37 -1.10 -1.06
C MET A 130 11.56 -2.40 -0.26
N GLY A 131 10.51 -2.89 0.39
CA GLY A 131 10.53 -4.14 1.15
C GLY A 131 10.89 -5.35 0.29
N GLU A 132 10.32 -5.46 -0.92
CA GLU A 132 10.66 -6.52 -1.90
C GLU A 132 12.14 -6.59 -2.19
N ILE A 133 12.78 -5.43 -2.34
CA ILE A 133 14.19 -5.35 -2.69
C ILE A 133 15.08 -5.59 -1.47
N LEU A 134 14.76 -4.95 -0.33
CA LEU A 134 15.63 -4.98 0.84
C LEU A 134 15.47 -6.24 1.70
N PHE A 135 14.33 -6.93 1.62
CA PHE A 135 14.04 -8.11 2.45
C PHE A 135 14.06 -9.42 1.65
N SER A 136 14.19 -9.38 0.32
CA SER A 136 14.54 -10.58 -0.46
C SER A 136 15.93 -11.04 -0.03
N THR A 137 15.99 -12.16 0.69
CA THR A 137 17.21 -12.74 1.23
C THR A 137 17.43 -14.11 0.60
N GLY A 138 18.59 -14.31 -0.02
CA GLY A 138 18.90 -15.56 -0.70
C GLY A 138 19.91 -15.37 -1.84
N SER A 139 20.46 -16.49 -2.31
CA SER A 139 21.29 -16.50 -3.52
C SER A 139 20.50 -15.96 -4.73
N MET A 140 21.17 -15.44 -5.75
CA MET A 140 20.52 -14.93 -6.97
C MET A 140 19.51 -15.93 -7.57
N ALA A 141 19.79 -17.24 -7.51
CA ALA A 141 18.86 -18.27 -7.97
C ALA A 141 17.57 -18.36 -7.13
N ILE A 142 17.65 -18.11 -5.82
CA ILE A 142 16.48 -18.05 -4.94
C ILE A 142 15.67 -16.81 -5.30
N ARG A 143 16.31 -15.65 -5.44
CA ARG A 143 15.65 -14.37 -5.81
C ARG A 143 14.96 -14.45 -7.18
N GLU A 144 15.54 -15.19 -8.12
CA GLU A 144 14.95 -15.41 -9.45
C GLU A 144 13.74 -16.34 -9.39
N ALA A 145 13.81 -17.42 -8.61
CA ALA A 145 12.67 -18.30 -8.36
C ALA A 145 11.53 -17.57 -7.63
N GLU A 146 11.87 -16.81 -6.60
CA GLU A 146 11.00 -15.90 -5.87
C GLU A 146 10.25 -14.92 -6.79
N ARG A 147 10.95 -14.26 -7.72
CA ARG A 147 10.34 -13.36 -8.71
C ARG A 147 9.40 -14.07 -9.66
N SER A 148 9.68 -15.31 -10.03
CA SER A 148 8.80 -16.10 -10.91
C SER A 148 7.52 -16.57 -10.22
N LEU A 149 7.47 -16.52 -8.88
CA LEU A 149 6.28 -16.87 -8.09
C LEU A 149 5.48 -15.65 -7.66
N ALA A 150 6.06 -14.44 -7.78
CA ALA A 150 5.38 -13.20 -7.42
C ALA A 150 4.26 -12.89 -8.40
N LEU A 151 3.11 -12.47 -7.88
CA LEU A 151 1.97 -12.12 -8.71
C LEU A 151 2.26 -10.87 -9.54
N ASP A 152 1.95 -10.94 -10.84
CA ASP A 152 1.96 -9.76 -11.69
C ASP A 152 0.69 -8.90 -11.51
N ASP A 153 0.70 -7.71 -12.11
CA ASP A 153 -0.42 -6.76 -11.99
C ASP A 153 -1.74 -7.31 -12.59
N GLU A 154 -1.67 -8.18 -13.60
CA GLU A 154 -2.84 -8.81 -14.24
C GLU A 154 -3.40 -9.93 -13.35
N GLU A 155 -2.54 -10.79 -12.80
CA GLU A 155 -2.90 -11.85 -11.85
C GLU A 155 -3.54 -11.26 -10.59
N MET A 156 -2.96 -10.18 -10.05
CA MET A 156 -3.56 -9.46 -8.92
C MET A 156 -4.94 -8.89 -9.27
N ALA A 157 -5.14 -8.36 -10.48
CA ALA A 157 -6.44 -7.82 -10.88
C ALA A 157 -7.51 -8.92 -10.96
N LEU A 158 -7.17 -10.10 -11.48
CA LEU A 158 -8.08 -11.24 -11.57
C LEU A 158 -8.53 -11.73 -10.18
N LEU A 159 -7.59 -11.85 -9.23
CA LEU A 159 -7.93 -12.25 -7.85
C LEU A 159 -8.90 -11.27 -7.19
N MET A 160 -8.72 -9.98 -7.42
CA MET A 160 -9.62 -8.96 -6.89
C MET A 160 -11.03 -9.03 -7.51
N GLU A 161 -11.13 -9.30 -8.82
CA GLU A 161 -12.44 -9.46 -9.48
C GLU A 161 -13.19 -10.69 -8.94
N ASP A 162 -12.47 -11.80 -8.72
CA ASP A 162 -13.06 -13.02 -8.17
C ASP A 162 -13.54 -12.84 -6.73
N ASP A 163 -12.78 -12.12 -5.88
CA ASP A 163 -13.20 -11.80 -4.51
C ASP A 163 -14.45 -10.91 -4.48
N ILE A 164 -14.52 -9.89 -5.34
CA ILE A 164 -15.70 -9.03 -5.48
C ILE A 164 -16.92 -9.85 -5.93
N ASN A 165 -16.75 -10.75 -6.91
CA ASN A 165 -17.82 -11.59 -7.42
C ASN A 165 -18.31 -12.60 -6.38
N ASN A 166 -17.41 -13.18 -5.58
CA ASN A 166 -17.76 -14.10 -4.49
C ASN A 166 -18.49 -13.38 -3.34
N GLN A 167 -18.07 -12.17 -2.96
CA GLN A 167 -18.76 -11.38 -1.94
C GLN A 167 -20.15 -10.89 -2.41
N ALA A 168 -20.29 -10.54 -3.69
CA ALA A 168 -21.57 -10.16 -4.29
C ALA A 168 -22.53 -11.36 -4.46
N GLY A 169 -22.00 -12.56 -4.67
CA GLY A 169 -22.76 -13.82 -4.74
C GLY A 169 -23.25 -14.30 -3.37
N ALA A 170 -22.51 -14.03 -2.29
CA ALA A 170 -22.87 -14.43 -0.93
C ALA A 170 -23.98 -13.57 -0.28
N ASN A 171 -24.26 -12.38 -0.83
CA ASN A 171 -25.31 -11.46 -0.36
C ASN A 171 -26.64 -11.57 -1.15
N ARG A 172 -26.86 -12.68 -1.87
CA ARG A 172 -28.12 -12.98 -2.60
C ARG A 172 -28.92 -14.12 -1.96
#